data_AF-A0A925XGG9-F1
#
_entry.id   AF-A0A925XGG9-F1
#
_cell.length_a   1.000
_cell.length_b   1.000
_cell.length_c   1.000
_cell.angle_alpha   90.00
_cell.angle_beta   90.00
_cell.angle_gamma   90.00
#
_symmetry.space_group_name_H-M   'P 1'
#
loop_
_entity.id
_entity.type
_entity.pdbx_description
1 polymer ?
#
loop_
_entity_poly.entity_id
_entity_poly.type
_entity_poly.pdbx_seq_one_letter_code
_entity_poly.pdbx_strand_id
1 'polypeptide(L)'
;MSTDLSLELREFHSFVQEKLGSDEARELSPEDVLAEWRGLHPTSGELTDSVTAVRRALADMQAGDHGRPAEDVVAEIRRRLSSGAAT
;
A
#
# COMPACT_ATOMS: atom_id res chain seq x y z
N MET A 1 -12.09 7.11 23.94
CA MET A 1 -11.16 7.54 22.87
C MET A 1 -9.71 7.60 23.34
N SER A 2 -9.37 8.03 24.56
CA SER A 2 -7.96 8.04 25.02
C SER A 2 -7.30 6.65 25.19
N THR A 3 -8.08 5.61 25.47
CA THR A 3 -7.56 4.25 25.67
C THR A 3 -7.04 3.62 24.38
N ASP A 4 -7.62 4.00 23.24
CA ASP A 4 -7.31 3.49 21.90
C ASP A 4 -5.95 4.02 21.42
N LEU A 5 -5.77 5.34 21.50
CA LEU A 5 -4.50 6.01 21.19
C LEU A 5 -3.36 5.56 22.12
N SER A 6 -3.64 5.32 23.40
CA SER A 6 -2.62 4.88 24.36
C SER A 6 -2.15 3.45 24.08
N LEU A 7 -3.04 2.60 23.54
CA LEU A 7 -2.70 1.25 23.10
C LEU A 7 -1.86 1.33 21.82
N GLU A 8 -2.34 2.06 20.82
CA GLU A 8 -1.66 2.25 19.53
C GLU A 8 -0.23 2.79 19.71
N LEU A 9 -0.03 3.80 20.56
CA LEU A 9 1.30 4.35 20.86
C LEU A 9 2.22 3.32 21.53
N ARG A 10 1.67 2.45 22.38
CA ARG A 10 2.46 1.40 23.02
C ARG A 10 2.87 0.33 22.02
N GLU A 11 1.96 -0.07 21.14
CA GLU A 11 2.24 -1.06 20.10
C GLU A 11 3.25 -0.51 19.09
N PHE A 12 3.10 0.76 18.68
CA PHE A 12 4.09 1.43 17.83
C PHE A 12 5.47 1.51 18.50
N HIS A 13 5.52 1.87 19.79
CA HIS A 13 6.78 1.89 20.53
C HIS A 13 7.45 0.52 20.57
N SER A 14 6.69 -0.55 20.86
CA SER A 14 7.21 -1.93 20.86
C SER A 14 7.75 -2.31 19.48
N PHE A 15 7.03 -1.98 18.40
CA PHE A 15 7.48 -2.24 17.04
C PHE A 15 8.79 -1.52 16.70
N VAL A 16 8.92 -0.24 17.06
CA VAL A 16 10.17 0.51 16.86
C VAL A 16 11.31 -0.13 17.65
N GLN A 17 11.08 -0.59 18.87
CA GLN A 17 12.11 -1.28 19.67
C GLN A 17 12.58 -2.58 19.01
N GLU A 18 11.65 -3.38 18.48
CA GLU A 18 11.98 -4.61 17.75
C GLU A 18 12.80 -4.30 16.49
N LYS A 19 12.40 -3.28 15.73
CA LYS A 19 13.11 -2.82 14.53
C LYS A 19 14.52 -2.33 14.82
N LEU A 20 14.70 -1.55 15.89
CA LEU A 20 16.03 -1.08 16.30
C LEU A 20 16.95 -2.20 16.81
N GLY A 21 16.38 -3.33 17.22
CA GLY A 21 17.11 -4.52 17.62
C GLY A 21 17.53 -5.42 16.45
N SER A 22 17.02 -5.19 15.23
CA SER A 22 17.41 -5.95 14.03
C SER A 22 18.60 -5.31 13.31
N ASP A 23 19.33 -6.11 12.53
CA ASP A 23 20.45 -5.60 11.72
C ASP A 23 19.98 -4.62 10.63
N GLU A 24 18.69 -4.65 10.26
CA GLU A 24 18.08 -3.72 9.29
C GLU A 24 17.91 -2.30 9.86
N ALA A 25 18.02 -2.11 11.18
CA ALA A 25 17.89 -0.81 11.85
C ALA A 25 18.83 0.27 11.32
N ARG A 26 19.98 -0.12 10.75
CA ARG A 26 21.03 0.82 10.31
C ARG A 26 20.67 1.59 9.04
N GLU A 27 19.70 1.10 8.28
CA GLU A 27 19.32 1.67 6.98
C GLU A 27 17.92 2.30 7.01
N LEU A 28 17.11 1.99 8.02
CA LEU A 28 15.74 2.47 8.13
C LEU A 28 15.68 3.92 8.64
N SER A 29 15.07 4.80 7.85
CA SER A 29 14.72 6.13 8.32
C SER A 29 13.48 6.08 9.24
N PRO A 30 13.26 7.08 10.12
CA PRO A 30 12.03 7.17 10.89
C PRO A 30 10.75 7.15 10.03
N GLU A 31 10.81 7.73 8.84
CA GLU A 31 9.72 7.73 7.86
C GLU A 31 9.45 6.33 7.32
N ASP A 32 10.49 5.54 7.04
CA ASP A 32 10.36 4.16 6.57
C ASP A 32 9.71 3.28 7.65
N VAL A 33 10.14 3.43 8.90
CA VAL A 33 9.58 2.69 10.05
C VAL A 33 8.09 3.05 10.24
N LEU A 34 7.74 4.34 10.13
CA LEU A 34 6.35 4.78 10.21
C LEU A 34 5.51 4.26 9.03
N ALA A 35 6.07 4.25 7.81
CA ALA A 35 5.40 3.72 6.63
C ALA A 35 5.13 2.22 6.76
N GLU A 36 6.11 1.46 7.25
CA GLU A 36 5.96 0.02 7.50
C GLU A 36 4.91 -0.25 8.58
N TRP A 37 4.96 0.49 9.70
CA TRP A 37 3.97 0.37 10.77
C TRP A 37 2.54 0.55 10.24
N ARG A 38 2.30 1.61 9.46
CA ARG A 38 0.99 1.89 8.86
C ARG A 38 0.55 0.81 7.88
N GLY A 39 1.48 0.21 7.13
CA GLY A 39 1.18 -0.92 6.26
C GLY A 39 0.68 -2.16 7.01
N LEU A 40 1.22 -2.40 8.21
CA LEU A 40 0.81 -3.51 9.08
C LEU A 40 -0.44 -3.20 9.92
N HIS A 41 -0.71 -1.92 10.17
CA HIS A 41 -1.82 -1.44 11.00
C HIS A 41 -2.72 -0.49 10.19
N PRO A 42 -3.40 -0.99 9.14
CA PRO A 42 -4.31 -0.16 8.37
C PRO A 42 -5.47 0.29 9.25
N THR A 43 -5.95 1.51 9.03
CA THR A 43 -7.21 1.95 9.62
C THR A 43 -8.37 1.08 9.14
N SER A 44 -9.46 1.02 9.91
CA SER A 44 -10.67 0.30 9.51
C SER A 44 -11.21 0.73 8.14
N GLY A 45 -11.03 2.00 7.77
CA GLY A 45 -11.38 2.54 6.46
C GLY A 45 -10.50 1.95 5.35
N GLU A 46 -9.18 2.04 5.49
CA GLU A 46 -8.22 1.50 4.53
C GLU A 46 -8.35 -0.01 4.33
N LEU A 47 -8.62 -0.75 5.41
CA LEU A 47 -8.89 -2.19 5.34
C LEU A 47 -10.19 -2.46 4.57
N THR A 48 -11.25 -1.70 4.82
CA THR A 48 -12.54 -1.83 4.13
C THR A 48 -12.39 -1.55 2.63
N ASP A 49 -11.65 -0.51 2.28
CA ASP A 49 -11.38 -0.13 0.89
C ASP A 49 -10.57 -1.22 0.18
N SER A 50 -9.53 -1.74 0.84
CA SER A 50 -8.69 -2.83 0.32
C SER A 50 -9.50 -4.10 0.06
N VAL A 51 -10.32 -4.52 1.02
CA VAL A 51 -11.22 -5.69 0.87
C VAL A 51 -12.22 -5.46 -0.25
N THR A 52 -12.77 -4.25 -0.36
CA THR A 52 -13.72 -3.89 -1.41
C THR A 52 -13.07 -3.93 -2.79
N ALA A 53 -11.85 -3.43 -2.94
CA ALA A 53 -11.08 -3.48 -4.17
C ALA A 53 -10.82 -4.92 -4.62
N VAL A 54 -10.39 -5.80 -3.71
CA VAL A 54 -10.18 -7.22 -4.01
C VAL A 54 -11.48 -7.91 -4.43
N ARG A 55 -12.59 -7.65 -3.73
CA ARG A 55 -13.90 -8.22 -4.09
C ARG A 55 -14.37 -7.78 -5.47
N ARG A 56 -14.14 -6.52 -5.83
CA ARG A 56 -14.45 -6.01 -7.18
C ARG A 56 -13.60 -6.71 -8.24
N ALA A 57 -12.29 -6.77 -8.04
CA ALA A 57 -11.39 -7.46 -8.97
C ALA A 57 -11.80 -8.93 -9.20
N LEU A 58 -12.22 -9.64 -8.15
CA LEU A 58 -12.74 -11.00 -8.28
C LEU A 58 -14.05 -11.07 -9.06
N ALA A 59 -14.97 -10.13 -8.83
CA ALA A 59 -16.24 -10.06 -9.56
C ALA A 59 -15.99 -9.75 -11.05
N ASP A 60 -15.07 -8.84 -11.36
CA ASP A 60 -14.68 -8.49 -12.72
C ASP A 60 -14.09 -9.71 -13.44
N MET A 61 -13.19 -10.45 -12.77
CA MET A 61 -12.66 -11.72 -13.29
C MET A 61 -13.74 -12.77 -13.57
N GLN A 62 -14.73 -12.90 -12.68
CA GLN A 62 -15.87 -13.82 -12.88
C GLN A 62 -16.78 -13.37 -14.03
N ALA A 63 -16.86 -12.06 -14.28
CA ALA A 63 -17.59 -11.48 -15.41
C ALA A 63 -16.82 -11.57 -16.75
N GLY A 64 -15.60 -12.13 -16.75
CA GLY A 64 -14.78 -12.33 -17.94
C GLY A 64 -13.68 -11.31 -18.16
N ASP A 65 -13.41 -10.42 -17.19
CA ASP A 65 -12.23 -9.56 -17.22
C ASP A 65 -10.97 -10.35 -16.83
N HIS A 66 -10.17 -10.73 -17.83
CA HIS A 66 -8.90 -11.41 -17.61
C HIS A 66 -7.70 -10.45 -17.60
N GLY A 67 -7.96 -9.15 -17.56
CA GLY A 67 -6.95 -8.12 -17.71
C GLY A 67 -6.39 -8.05 -19.12
N ARG A 68 -5.24 -7.37 -19.23
CA ARG A 68 -4.51 -7.17 -20.49
C ARG A 68 -3.03 -7.46 -20.27
N PRO A 69 -2.29 -7.94 -21.29
CA PRO A 69 -0.84 -8.06 -21.22
C PRO A 69 -0.20 -6.71 -20.84
N ALA A 70 0.77 -6.75 -19.94
CA ALA A 70 1.39 -5.54 -19.42
C ALA A 70 2.09 -4.73 -20.53
N GLU A 71 2.70 -5.43 -21.50
CA GLU A 71 3.41 -4.84 -22.63
C GLU A 71 2.49 -4.00 -23.50
N ASP A 72 1.25 -4.47 -23.73
CA ASP A 72 0.25 -3.75 -24.53
C ASP A 72 -0.17 -2.45 -23.85
N VAL A 73 -0.36 -2.49 -22.54
CA VAL A 73 -0.71 -1.33 -21.72
C VAL A 73 0.45 -0.33 -21.68
N VAL A 74 1.68 -0.81 -21.47
CA VAL A 74 2.88 0.05 -21.48
C VAL A 74 3.07 0.72 -22.83
N ALA A 75 2.92 -0.01 -23.94
CA ALA A 75 3.03 0.53 -25.28
C ALA A 75 1.95 1.58 -25.56
N GLU A 76 0.71 1.36 -25.09
CA GLU A 76 -0.39 2.32 -25.19
C GLU A 76 -0.11 3.61 -24.41
N ILE A 77 0.34 3.50 -23.16
CA ILE A 77 0.69 4.65 -22.33
C ILE A 77 1.81 5.48 -22.98
N ARG A 78 2.87 4.81 -23.48
CA ARG A 78 3.96 5.50 -24.18
C ARG A 78 3.46 6.27 -25.40
N ARG A 79 2.60 5.66 -26.23
CA ARG A 79 2.00 6.34 -27.38
C ARG A 79 1.22 7.59 -26.94
N ARG A 80 0.36 7.48 -25.93
CA ARG A 80 -0.43 8.61 -25.41
C ARG A 80 0.43 9.77 -24.93
N LEU A 81 1.48 9.48 -24.16
CA LEU A 81 2.40 10.50 -23.65
C LEU A 81 3.22 11.14 -24.78
N SER A 82 3.64 10.36 -25.78
CA SER A 82 4.35 10.89 -26.94
C SER A 82 3.47 11.73 -27.88
N SER A 83 2.17 11.44 -27.97
CA SER A 83 1.22 12.21 -28.78
C SER A 83 0.69 13.47 -28.10
N GLY A 84 0.73 13.52 -26.76
CA GLY A 84 0.29 14.70 -25.98
C GLY A 84 1.36 15.79 -25.81
N ALA A 85 2.60 15.54 -26.23
CA ALA A 85 3.71 16.49 -26.13
C ALA A 85 3.85 17.43 -27.36
N ALA A 86 2.87 17.46 -28.27
CA ALA A 86 2.90 18.22 -29.52
C ALA A 86 1.91 19.41 -29.57
N THR A 87 1.37 19.83 -28.42
CA THR A 87 0.52 21.03 -28.26
C THR A 87 1.04 21.88 -27.11
#